data_AF-A0A954B070-F1
#
_entry.id   AF-A0A954B070-F1
#
_cell.length_a   1.000
_cell.length_b   1.000
_cell.length_c   1.000
_cell.angle_alpha   90.00
_cell.angle_beta   90.00
_cell.angle_gamma   90.00
#
_symmetry.space_group_name_H-M   'P 1'
#
loop_
_entity.id
_entity.type
_entity.pdbx_description
1 polymer ?
#
loop_
_entity_poly.entity_id
_entity_poly.type
_entity_poly.pdbx_seq_one_letter_code
_entity_poly.pdbx_strand_id
1 'polypeptide(L)'
;MTIIYPDGEEGASAGIMSEAQQTYQRAQAALNKLVSELDDGELVHVGEAGRILKELKDALRTANQERERVESERRKQAGIAGEYAIDFDAARLEIGRRLACLRAAGGAGSVSG
;
A
#
# COMPACT_ATOMS: atom_id res chain seq x y z
N MET A 1 -5.76 -11.40 22.12
CA MET A 1 -5.44 -11.30 20.68
C MET A 1 -6.25 -10.16 20.16
N THR A 2 -5.58 -9.10 19.71
CA THR A 2 -6.21 -7.86 19.26
C THR A 2 -6.18 -7.87 17.74
N ILE A 3 -7.32 -7.59 17.12
CA ILE A 3 -7.43 -7.39 15.68
C ILE A 3 -7.37 -5.88 15.45
N ILE A 4 -6.47 -5.44 14.59
CA ILE A 4 -6.32 -4.03 14.25
C ILE A 4 -7.17 -3.74 13.02
N TYR A 5 -7.97 -2.68 13.11
CA TYR A 5 -8.53 -2.01 11.94
C TYR A 5 -7.49 -1.01 11.44
N PRO A 6 -7.08 -1.06 10.16
CA PRO A 6 -5.96 -0.27 9.67
C PRO A 6 -6.37 1.20 9.47
N ASP A 7 -6.32 1.98 10.54
CA ASP A 7 -6.01 3.42 10.45
C ASP A 7 -4.52 3.58 10.74
N GLY A 8 -3.80 4.12 9.75
CA GLY A 8 -2.38 3.88 9.55
C GLY A 8 -1.39 4.73 10.35
N GLU A 9 -0.16 4.20 10.48
CA GLU A 9 1.08 4.93 10.78
C GLU A 9 2.16 4.37 9.82
N GLU A 10 2.77 5.08 8.86
CA GLU A 10 3.43 6.40 8.74
C GLU A 10 4.87 6.44 9.27
N GLY A 11 5.83 6.63 8.34
CA GLY A 11 7.25 6.76 8.66
C GLY A 11 8.12 6.66 7.42
N ALA A 12 8.67 5.48 7.13
CA ALA A 12 9.64 5.32 6.03
C ALA A 12 9.02 4.89 4.70
N SER A 13 8.06 3.94 4.72
CA SER A 13 7.28 3.55 3.53
C SER A 13 6.36 4.67 3.04
N ALA A 14 5.91 5.53 3.96
CA ALA A 14 5.12 6.71 3.66
C ALA A 14 5.88 7.74 2.80
N GLY A 15 7.21 7.88 2.96
CA GLY A 15 8.02 8.83 2.19
C GLY A 15 8.14 8.47 0.71
N ILE A 16 8.48 7.20 0.40
CA ILE A 16 8.56 6.70 -0.98
C ILE A 16 7.17 6.68 -1.63
N MET A 17 6.14 6.31 -0.86
CA MET A 17 4.75 6.35 -1.32
C MET A 17 4.27 7.78 -1.61
N SER A 18 4.71 8.75 -0.81
CA SER A 18 4.45 10.18 -1.01
C SER A 18 5.06 10.70 -2.32
N GLU A 19 6.31 10.33 -2.65
CA GLU A 19 6.93 10.72 -3.92
C GLU A 19 6.20 10.12 -5.14
N ALA A 20 5.80 8.86 -5.08
CA ALA A 20 5.01 8.22 -6.13
C ALA A 20 3.65 8.91 -6.30
N GLN A 21 2.97 9.23 -5.20
CA GLN A 21 1.69 9.95 -5.20
C GLN A 21 1.83 11.37 -5.77
N GLN A 22 2.92 12.08 -5.44
CA GLN A 22 3.18 13.42 -5.93
C GLN A 22 3.50 13.41 -7.43
N THR A 23 4.22 12.39 -7.90
CA THR A 23 4.49 12.16 -9.33
C THR A 23 3.19 11.89 -10.09
N TYR A 24 2.28 11.10 -9.51
CA TYR A 24 0.95 10.86 -10.06
C TYR A 24 0.11 12.15 -10.16
N GLN A 25 0.07 12.95 -9.10
CA GLN A 25 -0.68 14.22 -9.10
C GLN A 25 -0.15 15.19 -10.17
N ARG A 26 1.18 15.24 -10.36
CA ARG A 26 1.79 16.04 -11.43
C ARG A 26 1.41 15.53 -12.82
N ALA A 27 1.44 14.21 -13.03
CA ALA A 27 1.00 13.61 -14.28
C ALA A 27 -0.47 13.91 -14.56
N GLN A 28 -1.35 13.81 -13.54
CA GLN A 28 -2.78 14.10 -13.63
C GLN A 28 -3.06 15.59 -13.94
N ALA A 29 -2.28 16.51 -13.36
CA ALA A 29 -2.41 17.93 -13.66
C ALA A 29 -2.00 18.26 -15.10
N ALA A 30 -0.89 17.70 -15.58
CA ALA A 30 -0.45 17.85 -16.97
C ALA A 30 -1.48 17.26 -17.95
N LEU A 31 -2.09 16.14 -17.57
CA LEU A 31 -3.21 15.48 -18.24
C LEU A 31 -4.41 16.42 -18.43
N ASN A 32 -4.88 17.03 -17.34
CA ASN A 32 -6.03 17.94 -17.39
C ASN A 32 -5.75 19.16 -18.27
N LYS A 33 -4.50 19.64 -18.28
CA LYS A 33 -4.08 20.76 -19.13
C LYS A 33 -4.16 20.40 -20.63
N LEU A 34 -3.64 19.24 -21.02
CA LEU A 34 -3.70 18.76 -22.41
C LEU A 34 -5.14 18.54 -22.89
N VAL A 35 -6.02 18.05 -22.01
CA VAL A 35 -7.45 17.91 -22.32
C VAL A 35 -8.11 19.27 -22.52
N SER A 36 -7.80 20.26 -21.67
CA SER A 36 -8.29 21.63 -21.85
C SER A 36 -7.83 22.24 -23.18
N GLU A 37 -6.55 22.07 -23.53
CA GLU A 37 -5.98 22.56 -24.80
C GLU A 37 -6.63 21.88 -26.03
N LEU A 38 -7.02 20.61 -25.90
CA LEU A 38 -7.78 19.88 -26.92
C LEU A 38 -9.22 20.42 -27.05
N ASP A 39 -9.91 20.67 -25.93
CA ASP A 39 -11.28 21.19 -25.90
C ASP A 39 -11.38 22.61 -26.46
N ASP A 40 -10.32 23.42 -26.30
CA ASP A 40 -10.22 24.77 -26.85
C ASP A 40 -9.98 24.80 -28.38
N GLY A 41 -9.84 23.63 -29.02
CA GLY A 41 -9.71 23.50 -30.48
C GLY A 41 -8.31 23.84 -31.01
N GLU A 42 -7.29 23.95 -30.16
CA GLU A 42 -5.91 24.29 -30.56
C GLU A 42 -5.11 23.13 -31.17
N LEU A 43 -5.67 21.92 -31.28
CA LEU A 43 -4.96 20.81 -31.92
C LEU A 43 -5.05 20.90 -33.46
N VAL A 44 -4.07 21.62 -34.01
CA VAL A 44 -3.85 21.86 -35.45
C VAL A 44 -3.74 20.57 -36.29
N HIS A 45 -3.48 19.40 -35.66
CA HIS A 45 -3.41 18.11 -36.36
C HIS A 45 -4.09 16.94 -35.61
N VAL A 46 -5.25 16.51 -36.12
CA VAL A 46 -6.05 15.36 -35.61
C VAL A 46 -5.24 14.06 -35.46
N GLY A 47 -4.23 13.83 -36.32
CA GLY A 47 -3.36 12.65 -36.23
C GLY A 47 -2.39 12.69 -35.04
N GLU A 48 -1.87 13.88 -34.73
CA GLU A 48 -0.95 14.08 -33.61
C GLU A 48 -1.71 14.04 -32.27
N ALA A 49 -2.93 14.60 -32.25
CA ALA A 49 -3.88 14.46 -31.15
C ALA A 49 -4.17 12.99 -30.80
N GLY A 50 -4.45 12.15 -31.81
CA GLY A 50 -4.71 10.73 -31.59
C GLY A 50 -3.50 9.95 -31.05
N ARG A 51 -2.29 10.30 -31.50
CA ARG A 51 -1.04 9.73 -31.00
C ARG A 51 -0.82 10.13 -29.53
N ILE A 52 -0.97 11.40 -29.19
CA ILE A 52 -0.84 11.91 -27.82
C ILE A 52 -1.86 11.23 -26.91
N LEU A 53 -3.13 11.14 -27.32
CA LEU A 53 -4.18 10.45 -26.57
C LEU A 53 -3.88 8.96 -26.32
N LYS A 54 -3.23 8.29 -27.28
CA LYS A 54 -2.83 6.89 -27.11
C LYS A 54 -1.68 6.74 -26.12
N GLU A 55 -0.62 7.53 -26.27
CA GLU A 55 0.53 7.55 -25.35
C GLU A 55 0.05 7.87 -23.92
N LEU A 56 -0.91 8.78 -23.81
CA LEU A 56 -1.56 9.15 -22.57
C LEU A 56 -2.34 8.00 -21.92
N LYS A 57 -3.16 7.28 -22.69
CA LYS A 57 -3.88 6.10 -22.19
C LYS A 57 -2.93 5.00 -21.71
N ASP A 58 -1.83 4.81 -22.42
CA ASP A 58 -0.82 3.81 -22.06
C ASP A 58 -0.10 4.21 -20.75
N ALA A 59 0.29 5.48 -20.60
CA ALA A 59 0.90 5.99 -19.37
C ALA A 59 -0.04 5.88 -18.16
N LEU A 60 -1.32 6.23 -18.33
CA LEU A 60 -2.35 6.08 -17.29
C LEU A 60 -2.54 4.61 -16.87
N ARG A 61 -2.57 3.69 -17.84
CA ARG A 61 -2.68 2.26 -17.56
C ARG A 61 -1.51 1.77 -16.71
N THR A 62 -0.28 2.15 -17.08
CA THR A 62 0.91 1.81 -16.30
C THR A 62 0.86 2.39 -14.89
N ALA A 63 0.46 3.67 -14.74
CA ALA A 63 0.35 4.29 -13.43
C ALA A 63 -0.68 3.59 -12.52
N ASN A 64 -1.84 3.21 -13.06
CA ASN A 64 -2.85 2.49 -12.28
C ASN A 64 -2.39 1.08 -11.88
N GLN A 65 -1.66 0.37 -12.75
CA GLN A 65 -1.06 -0.92 -12.42
C GLN A 65 -0.05 -0.80 -11.27
N GLU A 66 0.76 0.25 -11.27
CA GLU A 66 1.69 0.50 -10.16
C GLU A 66 0.94 0.82 -8.86
N ARG A 67 -0.15 1.61 -8.91
CA ARG A 67 -0.98 1.86 -7.72
C ARG A 67 -1.54 0.57 -7.12
N GLU A 68 -2.11 -0.30 -7.95
CA GLU A 68 -2.65 -1.59 -7.51
C GLU A 68 -1.55 -2.47 -6.88
N ARG A 69 -0.35 -2.50 -7.50
CA ARG A 69 0.80 -3.22 -6.95
C ARG A 69 1.18 -2.68 -5.58
N VAL A 70 1.31 -1.37 -5.43
CA VAL A 70 1.72 -0.79 -4.15
C VAL A 70 0.65 -0.98 -3.08
N GLU A 71 -0.64 -0.84 -3.40
CA GLU A 71 -1.71 -1.16 -2.45
C GLU A 71 -1.67 -2.63 -2.03
N SER A 72 -1.41 -3.56 -2.96
CA SER A 72 -1.29 -4.98 -2.65
C SER A 72 -0.11 -5.28 -1.72
N GLU A 73 1.05 -4.65 -1.96
CA GLU A 73 2.25 -4.82 -1.14
C GLU A 73 2.08 -4.17 0.24
N ARG A 74 1.43 -3.01 0.31
CA ARG A 74 1.06 -2.37 1.58
C ARG A 74 0.17 -3.28 2.42
N ARG A 75 -0.83 -3.93 1.81
CA ARG A 75 -1.71 -4.88 2.51
C ARG A 75 -0.95 -6.11 3.03
N LYS A 76 -0.05 -6.68 2.22
CA LYS A 76 0.79 -7.82 2.63
C LYS A 76 1.70 -7.46 3.80
N GLN A 77 2.40 -6.32 3.73
CA GLN A 77 3.32 -5.86 4.79
C GLN A 77 2.59 -5.59 6.10
N ALA A 78 1.38 -5.04 6.04
CA ALA A 78 0.55 -4.80 7.21
C ALA A 78 -0.07 -6.06 7.81
N GLY A 79 0.23 -7.26 7.28
CA GLY A 79 -0.35 -8.51 7.77
C GLY A 79 -1.86 -8.60 7.56
N ILE A 80 -2.39 -7.83 6.60
CA ILE A 80 -3.82 -7.78 6.32
C ILE A 80 -4.22 -9.04 5.55
N ALA A 81 -5.06 -9.87 6.19
CA ALA A 81 -5.73 -11.01 5.56
C ALA A 81 -7.24 -10.68 5.46
N GLY A 82 -7.70 -10.24 4.28
CA GLY A 82 -9.07 -9.72 4.11
C GLY A 82 -9.18 -8.24 4.48
N GLU A 83 -10.16 -7.86 5.31
CA GLU A 83 -10.35 -6.49 5.83
C GLU A 83 -9.67 -6.25 7.19
N TYR A 84 -8.96 -7.25 7.72
CA TYR A 84 -8.44 -7.25 9.09
C TYR A 84 -6.93 -7.48 9.12
N ALA A 85 -6.22 -6.75 9.99
CA ALA A 85 -4.80 -6.96 10.26
C ALA A 85 -4.61 -7.71 11.59
N ILE A 86 -3.69 -8.68 11.60
CA ILE A 86 -3.22 -9.33 12.84
C ILE A 86 -2.09 -8.49 13.43
N ASP A 87 -2.24 -8.06 14.69
CA ASP A 87 -1.14 -7.45 15.45
C ASP A 87 -0.09 -8.51 15.80
N PHE A 88 0.97 -8.59 15.00
CA PHE A 88 2.03 -9.55 15.22
C PHE A 88 2.84 -9.28 16.48
N ASP A 89 2.92 -8.04 16.95
CA ASP A 89 3.68 -7.71 18.17
C ASP A 89 2.90 -8.13 19.42
N ALA A 90 1.60 -7.82 19.48
CA ALA A 90 0.73 -8.32 20.55
C ALA A 90 0.63 -9.85 20.52
N ALA A 91 0.58 -10.47 19.34
CA ALA A 91 0.58 -11.93 19.21
C ALA A 91 1.89 -12.55 19.73
N ARG A 92 3.05 -11.98 19.38
CA ARG A 92 4.37 -12.41 19.88
C ARG A 92 4.44 -12.30 21.39
N LEU A 93 3.96 -11.20 21.96
CA LEU A 93 3.95 -10.99 23.41
C LEU A 93 3.08 -12.03 24.12
N GLU A 94 1.87 -12.29 23.62
CA GLU A 94 0.98 -13.30 24.19
C GLU A 94 1.52 -14.72 24.07
N ILE A 95 2.14 -15.09 22.94
CA ILE A 95 2.83 -16.38 22.77
C ILE A 95 4.00 -16.48 23.74
N GLY A 96 4.83 -15.44 23.84
CA GLY A 96 5.97 -15.38 24.75
C GLY A 96 5.55 -15.58 26.21
N ARG A 97 4.47 -14.92 26.63
CA ARG A 97 3.87 -15.09 27.97
C ARG A 97 3.44 -16.53 28.22
N ARG A 98 2.71 -17.16 27.28
CA ARG A 98 2.27 -18.56 27.41
C ARG A 98 3.44 -19.53 27.48
N LEU A 99 4.47 -19.34 26.66
CA LEU A 99 5.69 -20.13 26.70
C LEU A 99 6.44 -19.98 28.03
N ALA A 100 6.47 -18.76 28.60
CA ALA A 100 7.04 -18.52 29.91
C ALA A 100 6.26 -19.26 31.02
N CYS A 101 4.92 -19.24 30.97
CA CYS A 101 4.08 -20.03 31.89
C CYS A 101 4.35 -21.53 31.76
N LEU A 102 4.47 -22.06 30.54
CA LEU A 102 4.80 -23.48 30.30
C LEU A 102 6.19 -23.83 30.83
N ARG A 103 7.19 -22.98 30.64
CA ARG A 103 8.53 -23.18 31.22
C ARG A 103 8.51 -23.18 32.75
N ALA A 104 7.77 -22.25 33.35
CA ALA A 104 7.61 -22.20 34.80
C ALA A 104 6.94 -23.47 35.34
N ALA A 105 5.91 -23.99 34.66
CA ALA A 105 5.26 -25.24 35.02
C ALA A 105 6.18 -26.47 34.86
N GLY A 106 7.03 -26.50 33.81
CA GLY A 106 7.99 -27.57 33.58
C GLY A 106 9.17 -27.60 34.58
N GLY A 107 9.45 -26.49 35.27
CA GLY A 107 10.48 -26.39 36.32
C GLY A 107 10.07 -26.98 37.67
N ALA A 108 8.81 -27.36 37.86
CA ALA A 108 8.30 -27.97 39.10
C ALA A 108 8.45 -29.51 39.14
N GLY A 109 9.21 -30.08 38.20
CA GLY A 109 9.44 -31.52 38.06
C GLY A 109 10.56 -32.08 38.93
N SER A 110 10.47 -31.95 40.26
CA SER A 110 11.01 -32.97 41.17
C SER A 110 9.87 -33.41 42.05
N VAL A 111 9.21 -34.50 41.66
CA VAL A 111 8.27 -35.18 42.55
C VAL A 111 9.12 -35.71 43.70
N SER A 112 8.91 -35.18 44.90
CA SER A 112 9.55 -35.67 46.12
C SER A 112 9.14 -37.14 46.30
N GLY A 113 10.11 -38.04 46.12
CA GLY A 113 10.00 -39.44 46.51
C GLY A 113 10.47 -39.66 47.94
#